data_AF-A0A955MZV6-F1
#
_entry.id   AF-A0A955MZV6-F1
#
_cell.length_a   1.000
_cell.length_b   1.000
_cell.length_c   1.000
_cell.angle_alpha   90.00
_cell.angle_beta   90.00
_cell.angle_gamma   90.00
#
_symmetry.space_group_name_H-M   'P 1'
#
loop_
_entity.id
_entity.type
_entity.pdbx_description
1 polymer ?
#
loop_
_entity_poly.entity_id
_entity_poly.type
_entity_poly.pdbx_seq_one_letter_code
_entity_poly.pdbx_strand_id
1 'polypeptide(L)'
;MNFNHLSFIEISDRYLEDSLKTIRRDPVGYGETLVRAFLLFFRPPSEMSFLDGNREKIETWNAFFTRWVTLQILPFEKATKLDREGGFPISFLVCCYFWMILFPLTLLYALRKALSYWGGNETERRKGVLLCFLVFNILYISLIGNALEYGENNRFGFLVQPLVLILFGFLLSEWLARKDSQSKPITRDPE
;
A
#
# COMPACT_ATOMS: atom_id res chain seq x y z
N MET A 1 -26.84 6.80 15.42
CA MET A 1 -26.10 7.87 16.13
C MET A 1 -26.38 9.19 15.43
N ASN A 2 -26.61 10.28 16.17
CA ASN A 2 -26.83 11.61 15.60
C ASN A 2 -25.49 12.35 15.56
N PHE A 3 -24.95 12.58 14.36
CA PHE A 3 -23.65 13.22 14.14
C PHE A 3 -23.69 14.75 14.21
N ASN A 4 -24.85 15.36 14.51
CA ASN A 4 -25.02 16.81 14.54
C ASN A 4 -24.89 17.43 15.94
N HIS A 5 -24.29 16.72 16.90
CA HIS A 5 -24.13 17.24 18.25
C HIS A 5 -22.87 18.10 18.35
N LEU A 6 -23.01 19.36 18.80
CA LEU A 6 -21.90 20.31 18.96
C LEU A 6 -20.73 19.76 19.80
N SER A 7 -21.01 18.87 20.76
CA SER A 7 -19.95 18.22 21.55
C SER A 7 -18.98 17.37 20.74
N PHE A 8 -19.34 16.87 19.54
CA PHE A 8 -18.37 16.17 18.71
C PHE A 8 -17.24 17.08 18.23
N ILE A 9 -17.55 18.35 17.94
CA ILE A 9 -16.55 19.34 17.53
C ILE A 9 -15.61 19.61 18.70
N GLU A 10 -16.17 19.86 19.89
CA GLU A 10 -15.36 20.12 21.09
C GLU A 10 -14.49 18.92 21.47
N ILE A 11 -15.01 17.70 21.38
CA ILE A 11 -14.23 16.48 21.61
C ILE A 11 -13.12 16.37 20.56
N SER A 12 -13.43 16.56 19.27
CA SER A 12 -12.43 16.51 18.20
C SER A 12 -11.29 17.51 18.41
N ASP A 13 -11.60 18.74 18.80
CA ASP A 13 -10.60 19.79 19.05
C ASP A 13 -9.70 19.44 20.23
N ARG A 14 -10.27 18.94 21.33
CA ARG A 14 -9.51 18.49 22.50
C ARG A 14 -8.59 17.31 22.17
N TYR A 15 -9.10 16.32 21.43
CA TYR A 15 -8.29 15.19 20.96
C TYR A 15 -7.13 15.64 20.09
N LEU A 16 -7.35 16.57 19.16
CA LEU A 16 -6.30 17.13 18.31
C LEU A 16 -5.23 17.84 19.14
N GLU A 17 -5.62 18.64 20.13
CA GLU A 17 -4.68 19.35 20.99
C GLU A 17 -3.79 18.38 21.77
N ASP A 18 -4.39 17.33 22.35
CA ASP A 18 -3.66 16.31 23.12
C ASP A 18 -2.76 15.45 22.22
N SER A 19 -3.19 15.08 21.02
CA SER A 19 -2.36 14.41 20.03
C SER A 19 -1.14 15.27 19.64
N LEU A 20 -1.34 16.56 19.36
CA LEU A 20 -0.26 17.48 19.01
C LEU A 20 0.73 17.67 20.17
N LYS A 21 0.25 17.77 21.41
CA LYS A 21 1.11 17.83 22.60
C LYS A 21 1.94 16.55 22.75
N THR A 22 1.35 15.40 22.49
CA THR A 22 2.02 14.09 22.59
C THR A 22 3.12 13.97 21.54
N ILE A 23 2.83 14.30 20.27
CA ILE A 23 3.80 14.29 19.17
C ILE A 23 4.97 15.24 19.44
N ARG A 24 4.70 16.43 19.98
CA ARG A 24 5.76 17.41 20.33
C ARG A 24 6.63 16.95 21.50
N ARG A 25 6.05 16.22 22.46
CA ARG A 25 6.76 15.73 23.64
C ARG A 25 7.69 14.57 23.29
N ASP A 26 7.27 13.68 22.39
CA ASP A 26 8.04 12.52 21.96
C ASP A 26 7.98 12.31 20.43
N PRO A 27 8.72 13.12 19.66
CA PRO A 27 8.73 13.00 18.20
C PRO A 27 9.39 11.72 17.70
N VAL A 28 10.33 11.16 18.48
CA VAL A 28 11.03 9.92 18.13
C VAL A 28 10.07 8.73 18.29
N GLY A 29 9.37 8.63 19.42
CA GLY A 29 8.36 7.58 19.62
C GLY A 29 7.21 7.65 18.62
N TYR A 30 6.78 8.85 18.23
CA TYR A 30 5.82 9.01 17.13
C TYR A 30 6.38 8.49 15.80
N GLY A 31 7.64 8.82 15.46
CA GLY A 31 8.30 8.32 14.27
C GLY A 31 8.42 6.79 14.23
N GLU A 32 8.79 6.17 15.35
CA GLU A 32 8.83 4.70 15.47
C GLU A 32 7.44 4.09 15.28
N THR A 33 6.41 4.70 15.86
CA THR A 33 5.01 4.26 15.71
C THR A 33 4.56 4.37 14.27
N LEU A 34 4.92 5.46 13.58
CA LEU A 34 4.62 5.68 12.16
C LEU A 34 5.27 4.62 11.29
N VAL A 35 6.55 4.30 11.50
CA VAL A 35 7.25 3.21 10.79
C VAL A 35 6.53 1.88 11.02
N ARG A 36 6.18 1.56 12.27
CA ARG A 36 5.42 0.35 12.59
C ARG A 36 4.02 0.35 11.95
N ALA A 37 3.36 1.50 11.85
CA ALA A 37 2.09 1.66 11.15
C ALA A 37 2.26 1.27 9.68
N PHE A 38 3.22 1.87 8.97
CA PHE A 38 3.49 1.54 7.57
C PHE A 38 3.82 0.06 7.35
N LEU A 39 4.55 -0.56 8.28
CA LEU A 39 4.80 -2.00 8.22
C LEU A 39 3.51 -2.81 8.42
N LEU A 40 2.65 -2.41 9.36
CA LEU A 40 1.36 -3.06 9.61
C LEU A 40 0.39 -2.88 8.45
N PHE A 41 0.45 -1.78 7.71
CA PHE A 41 -0.41 -1.51 6.54
C PHE A 41 -0.30 -2.58 5.44
N PHE A 42 0.87 -3.19 5.27
CA PHE A 42 1.07 -4.26 4.29
C PHE A 42 0.64 -5.64 4.79
N ARG A 43 0.32 -5.77 6.09
CA ARG A 43 -0.17 -7.01 6.68
C ARG A 43 -1.54 -7.35 6.09
N PRO A 44 -1.83 -8.61 5.75
CA PRO A 44 -3.17 -8.98 5.31
C PRO A 44 -4.21 -8.68 6.39
N PRO A 45 -5.37 -8.10 6.04
CA PRO A 45 -6.44 -7.83 6.99
C PRO A 45 -7.03 -9.10 7.59
N SER A 46 -6.91 -10.25 6.91
CA SER A 46 -7.37 -11.54 7.43
C SER A 46 -6.66 -11.95 8.71
N GLU A 47 -5.48 -11.38 9.01
CA GLU A 47 -4.68 -11.68 10.19
C GLU A 47 -5.07 -10.90 11.46
N MET A 48 -6.14 -10.12 11.44
CA MET A 48 -6.63 -9.46 12.66
C MET A 48 -7.14 -10.48 13.69
N SER A 49 -6.82 -10.26 14.96
CA SER A 49 -7.07 -11.23 16.06
C SER A 49 -8.55 -11.56 16.24
N PHE A 50 -9.45 -10.59 16.02
CA PHE A 50 -10.89 -10.85 16.12
C PHE A 50 -11.45 -11.71 14.98
N LEU A 51 -10.63 -12.02 13.95
CA LEU A 51 -11.01 -12.89 12.83
C LEU A 51 -10.48 -14.31 12.97
N ASP A 52 -9.75 -14.65 14.03
CA ASP A 52 -9.08 -15.95 14.18
C ASP A 52 -10.07 -17.13 14.01
N GLY A 53 -11.22 -17.08 14.70
CA GLY A 53 -12.25 -18.13 14.58
C GLY A 53 -12.93 -18.22 13.21
N ASN A 54 -12.91 -17.15 12.41
CA ASN A 54 -13.35 -17.23 11.00
C ASN A 54 -12.24 -17.75 10.10
N ARG A 55 -10.98 -17.36 10.35
CA ARG A 55 -9.80 -17.79 9.61
C ARG A 55 -9.59 -19.29 9.71
N GLU A 56 -9.78 -19.88 10.89
CA GLU A 56 -9.70 -21.33 11.11
C GLU A 56 -10.67 -22.10 10.21
N LYS A 57 -11.90 -21.59 10.01
CA LYS A 57 -12.90 -22.23 9.15
C LYS A 57 -12.53 -22.22 7.66
N ILE A 58 -11.67 -21.29 7.25
CA ILE A 58 -11.21 -21.13 5.86
C ILE A 58 -9.70 -21.29 5.74
N GLU A 59 -9.07 -22.05 6.65
CA GLU A 59 -7.60 -22.10 6.77
C GLU A 59 -6.92 -22.44 5.45
N THR A 60 -7.44 -23.45 4.72
CA THR A 60 -6.89 -23.85 3.42
C THR A 60 -6.93 -22.71 2.41
N TRP A 61 -8.01 -21.95 2.39
CA TRP A 61 -8.18 -20.84 1.45
C TRP A 61 -7.34 -19.63 1.84
N ASN A 62 -7.28 -19.33 3.13
CA ASN A 62 -6.38 -18.32 3.67
C ASN A 62 -4.92 -18.67 3.37
N ALA A 63 -4.49 -19.92 3.60
CA ALA A 63 -3.13 -20.37 3.32
C ALA A 63 -2.79 -20.26 1.82
N PHE A 64 -3.71 -20.66 0.94
CA PHE A 64 -3.53 -20.51 -0.51
C PHE A 64 -3.35 -19.04 -0.89
N PHE A 65 -4.28 -18.18 -0.47
CA PHE A 65 -4.27 -16.77 -0.83
C PHE A 65 -3.04 -16.05 -0.27
N THR A 66 -2.73 -16.30 1.00
CA THR A 66 -1.55 -15.75 1.66
C THR A 66 -0.25 -16.20 0.99
N ARG A 67 -0.15 -17.48 0.60
CA ARG A 67 1.06 -18.02 -0.02
C ARG A 67 1.27 -17.53 -1.46
N TRP A 68 0.20 -17.45 -2.25
CA TRP A 68 0.32 -17.25 -3.70
C TRP A 68 -0.07 -15.86 -4.18
N VAL A 69 -0.99 -15.19 -3.48
CA VAL A 69 -1.46 -13.86 -3.86
C VAL A 69 -0.69 -12.78 -3.12
N THR A 70 -0.57 -12.89 -1.79
CA THR A 70 0.23 -11.93 -1.01
C THR A 70 1.70 -12.30 -0.94
N LEU A 71 2.07 -13.51 -1.40
CA LEU A 71 3.43 -14.07 -1.37
C LEU A 71 4.07 -14.02 0.03
N GLN A 72 3.24 -14.14 1.06
CA GLN A 72 3.68 -14.19 2.44
C GLN A 72 4.29 -15.56 2.74
N ILE A 73 5.53 -15.56 3.21
CA ILE A 73 6.31 -16.79 3.40
C ILE A 73 5.95 -17.47 4.72
N LEU A 74 5.67 -16.69 5.77
CA LEU A 74 5.33 -17.16 7.11
C LEU A 74 4.12 -16.39 7.65
N PRO A 75 3.18 -17.04 8.38
CA PRO A 75 2.11 -16.34 9.08
C PRO A 75 2.67 -15.39 10.15
N PHE A 76 2.06 -14.22 10.31
CA PHE A 76 2.58 -13.18 11.21
C PHE A 76 2.67 -13.60 12.69
N GLU A 77 1.77 -14.45 13.18
CA GLU A 77 1.83 -14.97 14.55
C GLU A 77 3.09 -15.81 14.81
N LYS A 78 3.50 -16.64 13.84
CA LYS A 78 4.74 -17.42 13.93
C LYS A 78 5.95 -16.52 13.81
N ALA A 79 5.83 -15.50 12.98
CA ALA A 79 6.88 -14.57 12.68
C ALA A 79 7.16 -13.61 13.87
N THR A 80 6.13 -13.11 14.56
CA THR A 80 6.25 -12.29 15.78
C THR A 80 6.81 -13.06 16.98
N LYS A 81 6.56 -14.37 17.07
CA LYS A 81 7.25 -15.23 18.05
C LYS A 81 8.76 -15.25 17.79
N LEU A 82 9.17 -15.38 16.52
CA LEU A 82 10.57 -15.30 16.10
C LEU A 82 11.21 -13.95 16.46
N ASP A 83 10.49 -12.84 16.26
CA ASP A 83 10.99 -11.50 16.58
C ASP A 83 11.26 -11.30 18.08
N ARG A 84 10.41 -11.88 18.94
CA ARG A 84 10.60 -11.83 20.41
C ARG A 84 11.83 -12.61 20.87
N GLU A 85 12.24 -13.62 20.10
CA GLU A 85 13.39 -14.48 20.42
C GLU A 85 14.69 -13.99 19.76
N GLY A 86 14.61 -13.33 18.59
CA GLY A 86 15.77 -12.98 17.77
C GLY A 86 16.19 -11.50 17.77
N GLY A 87 15.44 -10.60 18.43
CA GLY A 87 15.77 -9.17 18.55
C GLY A 87 15.69 -8.36 17.24
N PHE A 88 15.48 -9.01 16.10
CA PHE A 88 15.36 -8.39 14.79
C PHE A 88 13.95 -8.62 14.23
N PRO A 89 13.29 -7.61 13.61
CA PRO A 89 11.94 -7.71 13.06
C PRO A 89 11.89 -8.52 11.76
N ILE A 90 12.37 -9.77 11.80
CA ILE A 90 12.39 -10.71 10.67
C ILE A 90 10.96 -10.97 10.19
N SER A 91 9.99 -10.94 11.09
CA SER A 91 8.58 -11.14 10.75
C SER A 91 8.09 -10.19 9.69
N PHE A 92 8.51 -8.94 9.75
CA PHE A 92 8.07 -7.89 8.84
C PHE A 92 8.66 -8.08 7.43
N LEU A 93 9.92 -8.51 7.33
CA LEU A 93 10.56 -8.80 6.05
C LEU A 93 9.96 -10.04 5.36
N VAL A 94 9.61 -11.05 6.14
CA VAL A 94 9.15 -12.36 5.63
C VAL A 94 7.65 -12.37 5.31
N CYS A 95 6.85 -11.51 5.97
CA CYS A 95 5.40 -11.51 5.80
C CYS A 95 4.91 -10.68 4.61
N CYS A 96 5.65 -9.65 4.16
CA CYS A 96 5.11 -8.63 3.25
C CYS A 96 6.03 -8.24 2.08
N TYR A 97 7.08 -9.01 1.79
CA TYR A 97 8.14 -8.66 0.83
C TYR A 97 7.61 -8.23 -0.54
N PHE A 98 6.61 -8.94 -1.07
CA PHE A 98 6.04 -8.62 -2.38
C PHE A 98 5.41 -7.23 -2.41
N TRP A 99 4.54 -6.91 -1.45
CA TRP A 99 3.89 -5.60 -1.41
C TRP A 99 4.86 -4.48 -1.04
N MET A 100 5.80 -4.73 -0.13
CA MET A 100 6.83 -3.76 0.25
C MET A 100 7.72 -3.35 -0.92
N ILE A 101 7.86 -4.19 -1.96
CA ILE A 101 8.64 -3.89 -3.16
C ILE A 101 7.76 -3.41 -4.30
N LEU A 102 6.69 -4.16 -4.60
CA LEU A 102 5.80 -3.85 -5.72
C LEU A 102 5.18 -2.46 -5.55
N PHE A 103 4.77 -2.11 -4.33
CA PHE A 103 4.11 -0.85 -4.04
C PHE A 103 5.00 0.37 -4.37
N PRO A 104 6.19 0.55 -3.76
CA PRO A 104 7.04 1.70 -4.09
C PRO A 104 7.54 1.66 -5.52
N LEU A 105 7.89 0.50 -6.09
CA LEU A 105 8.35 0.42 -7.48
C LEU A 105 7.26 0.86 -8.46
N THR A 106 6.01 0.39 -8.26
CA THR A 106 4.88 0.77 -9.10
C THR A 106 4.61 2.27 -9.01
N LEU A 107 4.63 2.84 -7.81
CA LEU A 107 4.41 4.29 -7.62
C LEU A 107 5.52 5.13 -8.25
N LEU A 108 6.79 4.77 -8.05
CA LEU A 108 7.92 5.48 -8.65
C LEU A 108 7.87 5.42 -10.19
N TYR A 109 7.54 4.26 -10.75
CA TYR A 109 7.41 4.11 -12.20
C TYR A 109 6.20 4.87 -12.75
N ALA A 110 5.05 4.81 -12.06
CA ALA A 110 3.86 5.58 -12.40
C ALA A 110 4.14 7.09 -12.41
N LEU A 111 4.82 7.59 -11.37
CA LEU A 111 5.17 9.00 -11.26
C LEU A 111 6.11 9.43 -12.38
N ARG A 112 7.17 8.65 -12.64
CA ARG A 112 8.09 8.89 -13.76
C ARG A 112 7.34 8.93 -15.10
N LYS A 113 6.39 8.02 -15.31
CA LYS A 113 5.56 7.99 -16.52
C LYS A 113 4.63 9.19 -16.64
N ALA A 114 3.95 9.55 -15.56
CA ALA A 114 3.08 10.70 -15.51
C ALA A 114 3.84 11.98 -15.91
N LEU A 115 5.05 12.16 -15.38
CA LEU A 115 5.94 13.27 -15.76
C LEU A 115 6.34 13.22 -17.23
N SER A 116 6.65 12.03 -17.76
CA SER A 116 7.01 11.88 -19.19
C SER A 116 5.87 12.23 -20.15
N TYR A 117 4.61 12.03 -19.73
CA TYR A 117 3.44 12.35 -20.55
C TYR A 117 3.03 13.83 -20.49
N TRP A 118 3.64 14.62 -19.60
CA TRP A 118 3.25 16.02 -19.39
C TRP A 118 3.54 16.91 -20.60
N GLY A 119 4.64 16.65 -21.33
CA GLY A 119 5.02 17.34 -22.56
C GLY A 119 4.51 16.70 -23.85
N GLY A 120 3.67 15.66 -23.74
CA GLY A 120 3.17 14.88 -24.87
C GLY A 120 1.94 15.49 -25.56
N ASN A 121 1.36 14.72 -26.48
CA ASN A 121 0.09 15.08 -27.12
C ASN A 121 -1.10 15.07 -26.14
N GLU A 122 -2.28 15.49 -26.58
CA GLU A 122 -3.47 15.57 -25.70
C GLU A 122 -3.81 14.22 -25.04
N THR A 123 -3.73 13.12 -25.79
CA THR A 123 -3.99 11.76 -25.29
C THR A 123 -2.99 11.35 -24.21
N GLU A 124 -1.71 11.64 -24.41
CA GLU A 124 -0.66 11.40 -23.42
C GLU A 124 -0.89 12.24 -22.17
N ARG A 125 -1.20 13.53 -22.32
CA ARG A 125 -1.51 14.41 -21.18
C ARG A 125 -2.69 13.88 -20.36
N ARG A 126 -3.76 13.39 -21.01
CA ARG A 126 -4.89 12.73 -20.32
C ARG A 126 -4.45 11.50 -19.53
N LYS A 127 -3.58 10.64 -20.09
CA LYS A 127 -2.97 9.51 -19.37
C LYS A 127 -2.15 9.98 -18.17
N GLY A 128 -1.34 11.03 -18.36
CA GLY A 128 -0.52 11.62 -17.29
C GLY A 128 -1.35 12.12 -16.10
N VAL A 129 -2.44 12.83 -16.38
CA VAL A 129 -3.38 13.30 -15.34
C VAL A 129 -4.02 12.13 -14.60
N LEU A 130 -4.47 11.09 -15.30
CA LEU A 130 -5.04 9.90 -14.68
C LEU A 130 -4.03 9.19 -13.76
N LEU A 131 -2.77 9.05 -14.21
CA LEU A 131 -1.71 8.48 -13.39
C LEU A 131 -1.44 9.32 -12.14
N CYS A 132 -1.35 10.65 -12.27
CA CYS A 132 -1.21 11.54 -11.12
C CYS A 132 -2.37 11.40 -10.13
N PHE A 133 -3.61 11.32 -10.63
CA PHE A 133 -4.79 11.13 -9.79
C PHE A 133 -4.74 9.80 -9.02
N LEU A 134 -4.38 8.70 -9.68
CA LEU A 134 -4.25 7.39 -9.03
C LEU A 134 -3.13 7.38 -7.99
N VAL A 135 -1.94 7.89 -8.35
CA VAL A 135 -0.79 8.00 -7.44
C VAL A 135 -1.14 8.88 -6.24
N PHE A 136 -1.80 10.02 -6.47
CA PHE A 136 -2.26 10.89 -5.39
C PHE A 136 -3.20 10.17 -4.43
N ASN A 137 -4.22 9.46 -4.92
CA ASN A 137 -5.15 8.73 -4.05
C ASN A 137 -4.45 7.63 -3.26
N ILE A 138 -3.57 6.85 -3.90
CA ILE A 138 -2.80 5.79 -3.23
C ILE A 138 -1.91 6.41 -2.14
N LEU A 139 -1.18 7.48 -2.45
CA LEU A 139 -0.32 8.17 -1.49
C LEU A 139 -1.12 8.85 -0.38
N TYR A 140 -2.24 9.47 -0.71
CA TYR A 140 -3.10 10.13 0.28
C TYR A 140 -3.62 9.11 1.31
N ILE A 141 -4.24 8.02 0.85
CA ILE A 141 -4.78 7.00 1.75
C ILE A 141 -3.67 6.31 2.54
N SER A 142 -2.56 5.95 1.87
CA SER A 142 -1.46 5.27 2.57
C SER A 142 -0.74 6.21 3.53
N LEU A 143 -0.42 7.45 3.17
CA LEU A 143 0.31 8.35 4.07
C LEU A 143 -0.57 8.86 5.21
N ILE A 144 -1.75 9.38 4.90
CA ILE A 144 -2.64 9.95 5.92
C ILE A 144 -3.24 8.86 6.80
N GLY A 145 -3.65 7.73 6.20
CA GLY A 145 -4.18 6.60 6.96
C GLY A 145 -3.16 6.02 7.94
N ASN A 146 -1.89 5.90 7.54
CA ASN A 146 -0.82 5.42 8.44
C ASN A 146 -0.36 6.47 9.46
N ALA A 147 -0.45 7.76 9.13
CA ALA A 147 -0.06 8.83 10.05
C ALA A 147 -1.08 9.02 11.18
N LEU A 148 -2.36 8.77 10.91
CA LEU A 148 -3.44 9.04 11.86
C LEU A 148 -3.94 7.80 12.60
N GLU A 149 -3.80 6.60 12.02
CA GLU A 149 -4.35 5.37 12.58
C GLU A 149 -3.25 4.31 12.78
N TYR A 150 -3.20 3.76 13.99
CA TYR A 150 -2.28 2.68 14.34
C TYR A 150 -3.07 1.46 14.82
N GLY A 151 -2.90 0.32 14.16
CA GLY A 151 -3.51 -0.96 14.56
C GLY A 151 -4.55 -1.48 13.58
N GLU A 152 -5.35 -0.59 12.99
CA GLU A 152 -6.44 -0.93 12.05
C GLU A 152 -6.16 -0.50 10.60
N ASN A 153 -4.99 0.10 10.36
CA ASN A 153 -4.59 0.69 9.08
C ASN A 153 -4.39 -0.33 7.95
N ASN A 154 -4.15 -1.60 8.26
CA ASN A 154 -4.13 -2.70 7.28
C ASN A 154 -5.45 -2.83 6.49
N ARG A 155 -6.57 -2.37 7.04
CA ARG A 155 -7.86 -2.30 6.34
C ARG A 155 -7.84 -1.32 5.19
N PHE A 156 -7.10 -0.22 5.31
CA PHE A 156 -6.90 0.71 4.21
C PHE A 156 -6.09 0.07 3.10
N GLY A 157 -5.13 -0.80 3.45
CA GLY A 157 -4.39 -1.62 2.50
C GLY A 157 -5.29 -2.42 1.58
N PHE A 158 -6.37 -3.01 2.10
CA PHE A 158 -7.36 -3.75 1.30
C PHE A 158 -8.03 -2.89 0.21
N LEU A 159 -8.26 -1.60 0.46
CA LEU A 159 -8.84 -0.68 -0.52
C LEU A 159 -7.80 -0.18 -1.54
N VAL A 160 -6.54 -0.03 -1.11
CA VAL A 160 -5.46 0.55 -1.92
C VAL A 160 -4.77 -0.48 -2.81
N GLN A 161 -4.58 -1.72 -2.33
CA GLN A 161 -3.86 -2.77 -3.04
C GLN A 161 -4.46 -3.08 -4.44
N PRO A 162 -5.79 -3.16 -4.63
CA PRO A 162 -6.38 -3.33 -5.97
C PRO A 162 -6.01 -2.20 -6.94
N LEU A 163 -5.98 -0.94 -6.47
CA LEU A 163 -5.57 0.20 -7.29
C LEU A 163 -4.11 0.09 -7.73
N VAL A 164 -3.24 -0.38 -6.83
CA VAL A 164 -1.82 -0.63 -7.13
C VAL A 164 -1.68 -1.73 -8.18
N LEU A 165 -2.46 -2.81 -8.11
CA LEU A 165 -2.43 -3.88 -9.12
C LEU A 165 -2.92 -3.41 -10.49
N ILE A 166 -4.00 -2.63 -10.53
CA ILE A 166 -4.51 -2.04 -11.78
C ILE A 166 -3.44 -1.14 -12.39
N LEU A 167 -2.83 -0.28 -11.57
CA LEU A 167 -1.75 0.62 -11.99
C LEU A 167 -0.54 -0.16 -12.51
N PHE A 168 -0.12 -1.21 -11.79
CA PHE A 168 0.96 -2.09 -12.19
C PHE A 168 0.65 -2.78 -13.53
N GLY A 169 -0.55 -3.34 -13.69
CA GLY A 169 -0.98 -3.99 -14.93
C GLY A 169 -0.96 -3.05 -16.13
N PHE A 170 -1.47 -1.82 -15.97
CA PHE A 170 -1.40 -0.79 -17.00
C PHE A 170 0.04 -0.44 -17.39
N LEU A 171 0.91 -0.28 -16.40
CA LEU A 171 2.33 0.06 -16.63
C LEU A 171 3.08 -1.10 -17.30
N LEU A 172 2.75 -2.33 -16.93
CA LEU A 172 3.29 -3.54 -17.55
C LEU A 172 2.83 -3.68 -18.99
N SER A 173 1.55 -3.42 -19.31
CA SER A 173 1.03 -3.50 -20.68
C SER A 173 1.70 -2.46 -21.59
N GLU A 174 1.90 -1.23 -21.11
CA GLU A 174 2.63 -0.19 -21.84
C GLU A 174 4.10 -0.56 -22.06
N TRP A 175 4.73 -1.24 -21.10
CA TRP A 175 6.11 -1.70 -21.23
C TRP A 175 6.25 -2.85 -22.25
N LEU A 176 5.33 -3.82 -22.22
CA LEU A 176 5.31 -4.93 -23.17
C LEU A 176 5.03 -4.44 -24.60
N ALA A 177 4.05 -3.57 -24.79
CA ALA A 177 3.71 -3.01 -26.11
C ALA A 177 4.88 -2.25 -26.75
N ARG A 178 5.74 -1.60 -25.95
CA ARG A 178 6.95 -0.94 -26.45
C ARG A 178 7.99 -1.92 -26.97
N LYS A 179 8.16 -3.08 -26.33
CA LYS A 179 9.10 -4.11 -26.77
C LYS A 179 8.68 -4.72 -28.11
N ASP A 180 7.38 -4.98 -28.28
CA ASP A 180 6.84 -5.53 -29.53
C ASP A 180 6.96 -4.55 -30.71
N SER A 181 6.86 -3.25 -30.44
CA SER A 181 7.05 -2.22 -31.48
C SER A 181 8.52 -2.05 -31.89
N GLN A 182 9.49 -2.42 -31.04
CA GLN A 182 10.92 -2.33 -31.35
C GLN A 182 11.48 -3.61 -31.99
N SER A 183 10.78 -4.74 -31.88
CA SER A 183 11.24 -6.05 -32.36
C SER A 183 10.83 -6.38 -33.80
N LYS A 184 9.92 -5.62 -34.42
CA LYS A 184 9.61 -5.78 -35.85
C LYS A 184 10.72 -5.16 -36.72
N PRO A 185 11.52 -5.96 -37.46
CA PRO A 185 12.43 -5.40 -38.45
C PRO A 185 11.60 -4.76 -39.55
N ILE A 186 11.99 -3.57 -39.99
CA ILE A 186 11.45 -2.92 -41.18
C ILE A 186 11.86 -3.80 -42.37
N THR A 187 11.00 -4.73 -42.78
CA THR A 187 11.11 -5.38 -44.09
C THR A 187 10.85 -4.31 -45.12
N ARG A 188 11.92 -3.69 -45.64
CA ARG A 188 11.84 -2.94 -46.89
C ARG A 188 11.51 -3.97 -47.97
N ASP A 189 10.32 -3.90 -48.54
CA ASP A 189 10.02 -4.62 -49.77
C ASP A 189 11.02 -4.18 -50.84
N PRO A 190 11.74 -5.10 -51.51
CA PRO A 190 12.53 -4.76 -52.67
C PRO A 190 11.58 -4.48 -53.85
N GLU A 191 11.65 -3.24 -54.37
CA GLU A 191 11.10 -2.86 -55.67
C GLU A 191 11.77 -3.62 -56.83
#